data_AF-A0A943PRY9-F1
#
_entry.id   AF-A0A943PRY9-F1
#
_cell.length_a   1.000
_cell.length_b   1.000
_cell.length_c   1.000
_cell.angle_alpha   90.00
_cell.angle_beta   90.00
_cell.angle_gamma   90.00
#
_symmetry.space_group_name_H-M   'P 1'
#
loop_
_entity.id
_entity.type
_entity.pdbx_description
1 polymer ?
#
loop_
_entity_poly.entity_id
_entity_poly.type
_entity_poly.pdbx_seq_one_letter_code
_entity_poly.pdbx_strand_id
1 'polypeptide(L)'
;MDVKKQINKEAIITIILYLIYFIWWYFWGYIDEGKDPSEYVYIFGLPRWFFFSCVVGLIFINILVWVAIKFFFKEIDLDEKEKEKC
;
A
#
# COMPACT_ATOMS: atom_id res chain seq x y z
N MET A 1 -25.22 14.93 -0.65
CA MET A 1 -24.76 13.53 -0.44
C MET A 1 -23.52 13.60 0.44
N ASP A 2 -23.60 13.10 1.68
CA ASP A 2 -22.65 13.42 2.76
C ASP A 2 -21.17 13.17 2.45
N VAL A 3 -20.40 14.24 2.31
CA VAL A 3 -18.94 14.22 2.19
C VAL A 3 -18.29 13.41 3.33
N LYS A 4 -18.87 13.45 4.55
CA LYS A 4 -18.42 12.62 5.69
C LYS A 4 -18.48 11.12 5.39
N LYS A 5 -19.52 10.67 4.69
CA LYS A 5 -19.72 9.26 4.32
C LYS A 5 -18.72 8.81 3.26
N GLN A 6 -18.32 9.73 2.37
CA GLN A 6 -17.27 9.49 1.38
C GLN A 6 -15.88 9.41 2.04
N ILE A 7 -15.53 10.37 2.91
CA ILE A 7 -14.25 10.36 3.66
C ILE A 7 -14.10 9.08 4.49
N ASN A 8 -15.15 8.64 5.19
CA ASN A 8 -15.10 7.38 5.95
C ASN A 8 -14.83 6.17 5.03
N LYS A 9 -15.37 6.17 3.81
CA LYS A 9 -15.15 5.09 2.85
C LYS A 9 -13.71 5.07 2.36
N GLU A 10 -13.16 6.23 1.99
CA GLU A 10 -11.77 6.39 1.55
C GLU A 10 -10.76 6.06 2.66
N ALA A 11 -11.06 6.45 3.90
CA ALA A 11 -10.25 6.10 5.07
C ALA A 11 -10.19 4.58 5.30
N ILE A 12 -11.34 3.88 5.21
CA ILE A 12 -11.39 2.41 5.33
C ILE A 12 -10.56 1.75 4.24
N ILE A 13 -10.64 2.23 3.00
CA ILE A 13 -9.86 1.69 1.87
C ILE A 13 -8.37 1.87 2.11
N THR A 14 -7.96 3.03 2.62
CA THR A 14 -6.56 3.31 2.97
C THR A 14 -6.06 2.38 4.07
N ILE A 15 -6.88 2.10 5.08
CA ILE A 15 -6.56 1.13 6.16
C ILE A 15 -6.38 -0.28 5.58
N ILE A 16 -7.29 -0.72 4.70
CA ILE A 16 -7.19 -2.03 4.03
C ILE A 16 -5.89 -2.10 3.20
N LEU A 17 -5.57 -1.05 2.46
CA LEU A 17 -4.34 -0.97 1.65
C LEU A 17 -3.09 -1.13 2.53
N TYR A 18 -3.07 -0.44 3.66
CA TYR A 18 -1.98 -0.51 4.64
C TYR A 18 -1.84 -1.92 5.22
N LEU A 19 -2.95 -2.58 5.58
CA LEU A 19 -2.93 -3.95 6.08
C LEU A 19 -2.37 -4.94 5.05
N ILE A 20 -2.76 -4.81 3.77
CA ILE A 20 -2.23 -5.65 2.69
C ILE A 20 -0.72 -5.42 2.54
N TYR A 21 -0.27 -4.17 2.56
CA TYR A 21 1.16 -3.84 2.51
C TYR A 21 1.92 -4.41 3.71
N PHE A 22 1.36 -4.30 4.92
CA PHE A 22 1.95 -4.82 6.13
C PHE A 22 2.08 -6.35 6.10
N ILE A 23 1.04 -7.06 5.65
CA ILE A 23 1.08 -8.52 5.47
C ILE A 23 2.11 -8.91 4.43
N TRP A 24 2.17 -8.21 3.29
CA TRP A 24 3.16 -8.48 2.25
C TRP A 24 4.58 -8.30 2.79
N TRP A 25 4.84 -7.19 3.46
CA TRP A 25 6.14 -6.89 4.05
C TRP A 25 6.53 -7.92 5.11
N TYR A 26 5.60 -8.29 6.00
CA TYR A 26 5.83 -9.31 7.02
C TYR A 26 6.06 -10.69 6.40
N PHE A 27 5.28 -11.07 5.39
CA PHE A 27 5.41 -12.35 4.70
C PHE A 27 6.79 -12.50 4.04
N TRP A 28 7.30 -11.45 3.40
CA TRP A 28 8.63 -11.48 2.79
C TRP A 28 9.77 -11.36 3.80
N GLY A 29 9.57 -10.65 4.92
CA GLY A 29 10.50 -10.63 6.04
C GLY A 29 10.64 -12.00 6.70
N TYR A 30 9.52 -12.70 6.91
CA TYR A 30 9.48 -13.99 7.59
C TYR A 30 9.81 -15.20 6.70
N ILE A 31 9.82 -15.03 5.37
CA ILE A 31 9.96 -16.12 4.40
C ILE A 31 11.30 -16.85 4.49
N ASP A 32 12.32 -16.15 4.97
CA ASP A 32 13.70 -16.61 4.99
C ASP A 32 14.23 -16.72 6.44
N GLU A 33 13.35 -16.57 7.43
CA GLU A 33 13.70 -16.77 8.83
C GLU A 33 14.06 -18.24 9.09
N GLY A 34 15.35 -18.48 9.39
CA GLY A 34 15.88 -19.80 9.74
C GLY A 34 16.70 -20.48 8.64
N LYS A 35 16.95 -19.84 7.48
CA LYS A 35 17.94 -20.36 6.53
C LYS A 35 19.35 -19.86 6.87
N ASP A 36 20.29 -20.79 6.81
CA ASP A 36 21.71 -20.52 6.99
C ASP A 36 22.16 -19.50 5.93
N PRO A 37 22.94 -18.45 6.28
CA PRO A 37 23.34 -17.41 5.34
C PRO A 37 24.05 -17.92 4.07
N SER A 38 24.56 -19.14 4.08
CA SER A 38 25.20 -19.80 2.92
C SER A 38 24.20 -20.34 1.88
N GLU A 39 22.92 -20.54 2.20
CA GLU A 39 21.91 -21.04 1.25
C GLU A 39 20.96 -19.94 0.72
N TYR A 40 21.15 -18.69 1.14
CA TYR A 40 20.36 -17.61 0.56
C TYR A 40 20.64 -17.48 -0.93
N VAL A 41 19.57 -17.48 -1.71
CA VAL A 41 19.72 -17.19 -3.12
C VAL A 41 19.91 -15.69 -3.27
N TYR A 42 21.15 -15.29 -3.53
CA TYR A 42 21.51 -13.90 -3.74
C TYR A 42 21.04 -13.45 -5.13
N ILE A 43 20.22 -12.41 -5.16
CA ILE A 43 19.86 -11.69 -6.38
C ILE A 43 20.64 -10.38 -6.34
N PHE A 44 21.52 -10.15 -7.32
CA PHE A 44 22.39 -8.96 -7.36
C PHE A 44 23.32 -8.79 -6.13
N GLY A 45 23.67 -9.89 -5.44
CA GLY A 45 24.53 -9.84 -4.24
C GLY A 45 23.77 -9.48 -2.95
N LEU A 46 22.44 -9.35 -3.01
CA LEU A 46 21.57 -9.12 -1.86
C LEU A 46 20.69 -10.36 -1.62
N PRO A 47 20.40 -10.70 -0.36
CA PRO A 47 19.56 -11.85 -0.05
C PRO A 47 18.15 -11.63 -0.62
N ARG A 48 17.56 -12.69 -1.20
CA ARG A 48 16.30 -12.66 -1.93
C ARG A 48 15.20 -11.89 -1.19
N TRP A 49 14.98 -12.20 0.09
CA TRP A 49 13.96 -11.56 0.92
C TRP A 49 14.01 -10.01 0.94
N PHE A 50 15.19 -9.43 0.79
CA PHE A 50 15.45 -8.00 0.83
C PHE A 50 15.12 -7.39 -0.52
N PHE A 51 15.52 -8.06 -1.61
CA PHE A 51 15.11 -7.66 -2.95
C PHE A 51 13.59 -7.65 -3.10
N PHE A 52 12.91 -8.69 -2.60
CA PHE A 52 11.45 -8.75 -2.65
C PHE A 52 10.77 -7.75 -1.70
N SER A 53 11.30 -7.53 -0.50
CA SER A 53 10.73 -6.55 0.43
C SER A 53 10.94 -5.10 -0.02
N CYS A 54 12.11 -4.77 -0.55
CA CYS A 54 12.49 -3.40 -0.89
C CYS A 54 12.13 -3.03 -2.34
N VAL A 55 12.53 -3.83 -3.32
CA VAL A 55 12.34 -3.50 -4.74
C VAL A 55 10.94 -3.88 -5.20
N VAL A 56 10.56 -5.14 -4.97
CA VAL A 56 9.21 -5.61 -5.35
C VAL A 56 8.15 -4.98 -4.45
N GLY A 57 8.43 -4.80 -3.15
CA GLY A 57 7.53 -4.09 -2.23
C GLY A 57 7.24 -2.65 -2.67
N LEU A 58 8.24 -1.90 -3.14
CA LEU A 58 8.05 -0.53 -3.67
C LEU A 58 7.16 -0.50 -4.92
N ILE A 59 7.38 -1.43 -5.85
CA ILE A 59 6.56 -1.54 -7.07
C ILE A 59 5.13 -1.94 -6.69
N PHE A 60 5.00 -2.93 -5.80
CA PHE A 60 3.71 -3.44 -5.33
C PHE A 60 2.87 -2.34 -4.67
N ILE A 61 3.43 -1.58 -3.72
CA ILE A 61 2.69 -0.51 -3.04
C ILE A 61 2.31 0.62 -4.00
N ASN A 62 3.17 0.98 -4.96
CA ASN A 62 2.86 1.98 -5.98
C ASN A 62 1.68 1.55 -6.85
N ILE A 63 1.67 0.30 -7.32
CA ILE A 63 0.56 -0.24 -8.11
C ILE A 63 -0.73 -0.25 -7.27
N LEU A 64 -0.64 -0.69 -6.01
CA LEU A 64 -1.79 -0.78 -5.10
C LEU A 64 -2.41 0.61 -4.87
N VAL A 65 -1.59 1.62 -4.62
CA VAL A 65 -2.02 3.02 -4.45
C VAL A 65 -2.60 3.56 -5.77
N TRP A 66 -1.97 3.29 -6.91
CA TRP A 66 -2.48 3.73 -8.21
C TRP A 66 -3.86 3.14 -8.51
N VAL A 67 -4.06 1.85 -8.25
CA VAL A 67 -5.37 1.19 -8.36
C VAL A 67 -6.36 1.81 -7.38
N ALA A 68 -5.95 2.05 -6.14
CA ALA A 68 -6.81 2.66 -5.13
C ALA A 68 -7.30 4.05 -5.55
N ILE A 69 -6.41 4.89 -6.07
CA ILE A 69 -6.75 6.21 -6.59
C ILE A 69 -7.73 6.08 -7.75
N LYS A 70 -7.41 5.25 -8.74
CA LYS A 70 -8.21 5.16 -9.97
C LYS A 70 -9.61 4.56 -9.75
N PHE A 71 -9.75 3.59 -8.84
CA PHE A 71 -11.04 2.92 -8.60
C PHE A 71 -11.86 3.56 -7.49
N PHE A 72 -11.21 4.15 -6.48
CA PHE A 72 -11.90 4.58 -5.27
C PHE A 72 -11.83 6.08 -5.00
N PHE A 73 -10.77 6.77 -5.42
CA PHE A 73 -10.74 8.23 -5.30
C PHE A 73 -11.58 8.83 -6.42
N LYS A 74 -12.76 9.29 -6.03
CA LYS A 74 -13.59 10.14 -6.87
C LYS A 74 -13.17 11.57 -6.60
N GLU A 75 -12.97 12.38 -7.65
CA GLU A 75 -12.66 13.80 -7.49
C GLU A 75 -13.71 14.45 -6.60
N ILE A 76 -13.26 14.94 -5.44
CA ILE A 76 -14.10 15.71 -4.52
C ILE A 76 -14.02 17.14 -5.01
N ASP A 77 -15.14 17.66 -5.51
CA ASP A 77 -15.26 19.07 -5.82
C ASP A 77 -15.28 19.86 -4.51
N LEU A 78 -14.14 20.43 -4.15
CA LEU A 78 -13.97 21.17 -2.88
C LEU A 78 -14.71 22.52 -2.91
N ASP A 79 -15.10 23.00 -4.08
CA ASP A 79 -15.78 24.28 -4.30
C ASP A 79 -17.23 24.31 -3.79
N GLU A 80 -17.90 23.16 -3.64
CA GLU A 80 -19.25 23.11 -3.04
C GLU A 80 -19.23 23.47 -1.54
N LYS A 81 -18.11 23.27 -0.84
CA LYS A 81 -18.01 23.54 0.60
C LYS A 81 -17.91 25.02 0.96
N GLU A 82 -17.43 25.87 0.06
CA GLU A 82 -17.34 27.31 0.33
C GLU A 82 -18.70 28.01 0.20
N LYS A 83 -19.63 27.45 -0.58
CA LYS A 83 -20.94 28.09 -0.84
C LYS A 83 -21.97 27.90 0.26
N GLU A 84 -21.79 26.94 1.18
CA GLU A 84 -22.67 26.74 2.35
C GLU A 84 -22.29 27.60 3.57
N LYS A 85 -21.21 28.39 3.48
CA LYS A 85 -20.79 29.32 4.54
C LYS A 85 -21.13 30.79 4.28
N CYS A 86 -21.87 31.12 3.22
CA CYS A 86 -22.36 32.47 2.93
C CYS A 86 -23.87 32.59 3.10
#